data_AF-A0ABD4KV92-F1
#
_entry.id   AF-A0ABD4KV92-F1
#
_cell.length_a   1.000
_cell.length_b   1.000
_cell.length_c   1.000
_cell.angle_alpha   90.00
_cell.angle_beta   90.00
_cell.angle_gamma   90.00
#
_symmetry.space_group_name_H-M   'P 1'
#
loop_
_entity.id
_entity.type
_entity.pdbx_description
1 polymer ?
#
loop_
_entity_poly.entity_id
_entity_poly.type
_entity_poly.pdbx_seq_one_letter_code
_entity_poly.pdbx_strand_id
1 'polypeptide(L)'
;MKKSGVYAVALKQVKAKISALLGLSVPKPPKNGWVRSIREALGMSGAQLGERLNLSRNQVSILERKETDETITLKQLKQLASGLDAELVYAIIP
;
A
#
# COMPACT_ATOMS: atom_id res chain seq x y z
N MET A 1 -28.76 -9.77 19.80
CA MET A 1 -28.58 -10.59 18.58
C MET A 1 -27.59 -11.71 18.89
N LYS A 2 -28.03 -12.97 18.95
CA LYS A 2 -27.18 -14.14 19.25
C LYS A 2 -26.26 -14.41 18.04
N LYS A 3 -24.94 -14.17 18.17
CA LYS A 3 -23.95 -14.51 17.12
C LYS A 3 -23.95 -16.05 16.95
N SER A 4 -24.42 -16.55 15.81
CA SER A 4 -24.54 -17.99 15.56
C SER A 4 -23.16 -18.65 15.54
N GLY A 5 -23.07 -19.92 15.94
CA GLY A 5 -21.81 -20.68 16.03
C GLY A 5 -20.98 -20.70 14.73
N VAL A 6 -21.61 -20.42 13.59
CA VAL A 6 -20.96 -20.26 12.27
C VAL A 6 -20.00 -19.05 12.25
N TYR A 7 -20.37 -17.93 12.88
CA TYR A 7 -19.53 -16.73 12.92
C TYR A 7 -18.25 -16.94 13.73
N ALA A 8 -18.35 -17.74 14.80
CA ALA A 8 -17.20 -18.10 15.64
C ALA A 8 -16.21 -19.01 14.90
N VAL A 9 -16.71 -19.94 14.08
CA VAL A 9 -15.87 -20.82 13.26
C VAL A 9 -15.19 -20.04 12.12
N ALA A 10 -15.94 -19.18 11.41
CA ALA A 10 -15.38 -18.34 10.35
C ALA A 10 -14.28 -17.39 10.87
N LEU A 11 -14.52 -16.74 12.01
CA LEU A 11 -13.52 -15.87 12.64
C LEU A 11 -12.27 -16.65 13.07
N LYS A 12 -12.44 -17.86 13.61
CA LYS A 12 -11.32 -18.75 13.98
C LYS A 12 -10.48 -19.13 12.77
N GLN A 13 -11.10 -19.45 11.62
CA GLN A 13 -10.40 -19.78 10.38
C GLN A 13 -9.64 -18.58 9.79
N VAL A 14 -10.25 -17.39 9.79
CA VAL A 14 -9.59 -16.16 9.34
C VAL A 14 -8.40 -15.82 10.23
N LYS A 15 -8.59 -15.88 11.57
CA LYS A 15 -7.50 -15.67 12.52
C LYS A 15 -6.36 -16.66 12.36
N ALA A 16 -6.65 -17.94 12.07
CA ALA A 16 -5.60 -18.92 11.80
C ALA A 16 -4.75 -18.56 10.57
N LYS A 17 -5.38 -18.08 9.48
CA LYS A 17 -4.65 -17.63 8.28
C LYS A 17 -3.82 -16.37 8.52
N ILE A 18 -4.29 -15.48 9.40
CA ILE A 18 -3.61 -14.22 9.72
C ILE A 18 -2.60 -14.40 10.87
N SER A 19 -2.63 -15.54 11.58
CA SER A 19 -1.78 -15.78 12.76
C SER A 19 -0.29 -15.64 12.48
N ALA A 20 0.15 -15.99 11.27
CA ALA A 20 1.54 -15.79 10.82
C ALA A 20 1.95 -14.30 10.73
N LEU A 21 0.98 -13.39 10.63
CA LEU A 21 1.18 -11.94 10.53
C LEU A 21 1.00 -11.23 11.88
N LEU A 22 0.44 -11.88 12.91
CA LEU A 22 0.09 -11.25 14.20
C LEU A 22 1.30 -10.78 15.03
N GLY A 23 2.52 -11.18 14.65
CA GLY A 23 3.78 -10.74 15.28
C GLY A 23 4.59 -9.75 14.45
N LEU A 24 4.10 -9.31 13.28
CA LEU A 24 4.85 -8.39 12.43
C LEU A 24 4.76 -6.96 12.97
N SER A 25 5.92 -6.38 13.27
CA SER A 25 6.03 -4.94 13.50
C SER A 25 6.00 -4.23 12.15
N VAL A 26 4.82 -3.74 11.74
CA VAL A 26 4.69 -2.95 10.51
C VAL A 26 5.15 -1.51 10.79
N PRO A 27 6.20 -1.01 10.13
CA PRO A 27 6.63 0.37 10.31
C PRO A 27 5.53 1.32 9.84
N LYS A 28 5.37 2.45 10.55
CA LYS A 28 4.50 3.53 10.09
C LYS A 28 5.04 4.06 8.75
N PRO A 29 4.16 4.39 7.78
CA PRO A 29 4.59 5.05 6.55
C PRO A 29 5.38 6.33 6.85
N PRO A 30 6.40 6.66 6.03
CA PRO A 30 7.05 7.97 6.08
C PRO A 30 6.05 9.12 5.89
N LYS A 31 6.38 10.33 6.37
CA LYS A 31 5.48 11.51 6.33
C LYS A 31 4.99 11.87 4.91
N ASN A 32 5.80 11.60 3.91
CA ASN A 32 5.57 11.86 2.50
C ASN A 32 5.07 10.63 1.72
N GLY A 33 4.73 9.53 2.41
CA GLY A 33 4.31 8.28 1.79
C GLY A 33 5.48 7.37 1.38
N TRP A 34 5.18 6.11 1.09
CA TRP A 34 6.17 5.14 0.65
C TRP A 34 6.65 5.45 -0.76
N VAL A 35 5.74 5.82 -1.67
CA VAL A 35 6.08 6.04 -3.09
C VAL A 35 7.13 7.13 -3.22
N ARG A 36 6.88 8.29 -2.60
CA ARG A 36 7.80 9.42 -2.67
C ARG A 36 9.12 9.12 -1.98
N SER A 37 9.09 8.47 -0.82
CA SER A 37 10.29 8.11 -0.06
C SER A 37 11.21 7.18 -0.83
N ILE A 38 10.65 6.12 -1.43
CA ILE A 38 11.40 5.16 -2.23
C ILE A 38 11.93 5.85 -3.50
N ARG A 39 11.10 6.65 -4.17
CA ARG A 39 11.51 7.40 -5.36
C ARG A 39 12.72 8.30 -5.07
N GLU A 40 12.68 9.06 -3.99
CA GLU A 40 13.76 9.97 -3.58
C GLU A 40 15.02 9.18 -3.17
N ALA A 41 14.87 8.06 -2.46
CA ALA A 41 15.99 7.18 -2.09
C ALA A 41 16.68 6.55 -3.31
N LEU A 42 15.94 6.29 -4.39
CA LEU A 42 16.47 5.81 -5.67
C LEU A 42 17.07 6.93 -6.55
N GLY A 43 17.10 8.19 -6.07
CA GLY A 43 17.60 9.34 -6.84
C GLY A 43 16.71 9.72 -8.03
N MET A 44 15.44 9.30 -8.04
CA MET A 44 14.51 9.57 -9.13
C MET A 44 13.71 10.85 -8.90
N SER A 45 13.63 11.67 -9.95
CA SER A 45 12.65 12.76 -10.03
C SER A 45 11.24 12.24 -10.29
N GLY A 46 10.22 13.03 -9.95
CA GLY A 46 8.83 12.69 -10.30
C GLY A 46 8.58 12.60 -11.81
N ALA A 47 9.40 13.27 -12.63
CA ALA A 47 9.32 13.15 -14.09
C ALA A 47 9.84 11.79 -14.58
N GLN A 48 10.96 11.30 -14.04
CA GLN A 48 11.52 9.99 -14.38
C GLN A 48 10.58 8.83 -13.98
N LEU A 49 9.94 8.91 -12.80
CA LEU A 49 8.91 7.94 -12.45
C LEU A 49 7.70 8.03 -13.39
N GLY A 50 7.35 9.25 -13.81
CA GLY A 50 6.30 9.49 -14.80
C GLY A 50 6.60 8.81 -16.13
N GLU A 51 7.81 9.00 -16.67
CA GLU A 51 8.26 8.37 -17.91
C GLU A 51 8.18 6.84 -17.84
N ARG A 52 8.63 6.22 -16.74
CA ARG A 52 8.53 4.77 -16.52
C ARG A 52 7.09 4.25 -16.55
N LEU A 53 6.14 5.08 -16.13
CA LEU A 53 4.74 4.71 -15.97
C LEU A 53 3.82 5.25 -17.07
N ASN A 54 4.37 5.94 -18.07
CA ASN A 54 3.63 6.71 -19.05
C ASN A 54 2.62 7.71 -18.41
N LEU A 55 3.10 8.43 -17.40
CA LEU A 55 2.39 9.46 -16.65
C LEU A 55 3.15 10.79 -16.71
N SER A 56 2.44 11.91 -16.65
CA SER A 56 3.07 13.22 -16.46
C SER A 56 3.63 13.38 -15.04
N ARG A 57 4.65 14.24 -14.88
CA ARG A 57 5.16 14.66 -13.56
C ARG A 57 4.05 15.15 -12.62
N ASN A 58 3.05 15.84 -13.15
CA ASN A 58 1.90 16.31 -12.37
C ASN A 58 1.02 15.16 -11.88
N GLN A 59 0.74 14.17 -12.73
CA GLN A 59 0.01 12.97 -12.31
C GLN A 59 0.74 12.20 -11.22
N VAL A 60 2.07 12.05 -11.32
CA VAL A 60 2.88 11.44 -10.25
C VAL A 60 2.72 12.21 -8.94
N SER A 61 2.88 13.54 -8.97
CA SER A 61 2.70 14.40 -7.78
C SER A 61 1.30 14.30 -7.16
N ILE A 62 0.25 14.24 -7.99
CA ILE A 62 -1.13 14.03 -7.53
C ILE A 62 -1.28 12.68 -6.86
N LEU A 63 -0.71 11.62 -7.45
CA LEU A 63 -0.82 10.27 -6.91
C LEU A 63 -0.04 10.11 -5.59
N GLU A 64 1.16 10.67 -5.48
CA GLU A 64 1.92 10.71 -4.21
C GLU A 64 1.13 11.42 -3.12
N ARG A 65 0.47 12.55 -3.43
CA ARG A 65 -0.41 13.23 -2.48
C ARG A 65 -1.63 12.38 -2.11
N LYS A 66 -2.23 11.69 -3.08
CA LYS A 66 -3.36 10.78 -2.78
C LYS A 66 -2.96 9.63 -1.87
N GLU A 67 -1.72 9.15 -1.94
CA GLU A 67 -1.19 8.17 -1.00
C GLU A 67 -1.18 8.73 0.42
N THR A 68 -0.61 9.94 0.61
CA THR A 68 -0.56 10.57 1.93
C THR A 68 -1.94 10.94 2.48
N ASP A 69 -2.87 11.30 1.60
CA ASP A 69 -4.24 11.66 1.95
C ASP A 69 -5.16 10.43 2.11
N GLU A 70 -4.64 9.22 1.96
CA GLU A 70 -5.40 7.95 2.03
C GLU A 70 -6.58 7.85 1.02
N THR A 71 -6.53 8.63 -0.06
CA THR A 71 -7.56 8.66 -1.13
C THR A 71 -7.12 7.92 -2.40
N ILE A 72 -5.92 7.33 -2.40
CA ILE A 72 -5.40 6.53 -3.50
C ILE A 72 -6.10 5.18 -3.60
N THR A 73 -6.34 4.71 -4.82
CA THR A 73 -6.81 3.33 -5.02
C THR A 73 -5.65 2.34 -4.95
N LEU A 74 -5.90 1.10 -4.51
CA LEU A 74 -4.88 0.03 -4.53
C LEU A 74 -4.31 -0.19 -5.95
N LYS A 75 -5.13 -0.02 -7.00
CA LYS A 75 -4.68 -0.12 -8.40
C LYS A 75 -3.63 0.94 -8.74
N GLN A 76 -3.86 2.18 -8.33
CA GLN A 76 -2.90 3.28 -8.54
C GLN A 76 -1.63 3.07 -7.74
N LEU A 77 -1.74 2.64 -6.48
CA LEU A 77 -0.58 2.39 -5.64
C LEU A 77 0.26 1.22 -6.20
N LYS A 78 -0.38 0.17 -6.73
CA LYS A 78 0.30 -0.93 -7.43
C LYS A 78 1.01 -0.47 -8.71
N GLN A 79 0.40 0.45 -9.47
CA GLN A 79 1.04 1.05 -10.64
C GLN A 79 2.29 1.84 -10.23
N LEU A 80 2.22 2.68 -9.20
CA LEU A 80 3.38 3.42 -8.71
C LEU A 80 4.50 2.50 -8.25
N ALA A 81 4.17 1.45 -7.47
CA ALA A 81 5.13 0.46 -7.02
C ALA A 81 5.88 -0.18 -8.19
N SER A 82 5.17 -0.55 -9.28
CA SER A 82 5.80 -1.13 -10.46
C SER A 82 6.82 -0.20 -11.14
N GLY A 83 6.61 1.12 -11.11
CA GLY A 83 7.58 2.09 -11.66
C GLY A 83 8.81 2.29 -10.78
N LEU A 84 8.73 1.87 -9.52
CA LEU A 84 9.81 1.91 -8.53
C LEU A 84 10.57 0.58 -8.43
N ASP A 85 10.28 -0.39 -9.32
CA ASP A 85 10.78 -1.76 -9.21
C ASP A 85 10.45 -2.39 -7.84
N ALA A 86 9.28 -2.04 -7.29
CA ALA A 86 8.79 -2.46 -5.99
C ALA A 86 7.44 -3.19 -6.11
N GLU A 87 7.10 -3.96 -5.08
CA GLU A 87 5.83 -4.68 -4.99
C GLU A 87 4.92 -4.07 -3.91
N LEU A 88 3.65 -3.86 -4.25
CA LEU A 88 2.63 -3.49 -3.26
C LEU A 88 2.12 -4.74 -2.54
N VAL A 89 2.40 -4.84 -1.24
CA VAL A 89 1.80 -5.82 -0.33
C VAL A 89 0.77 -5.12 0.54
N TYR A 90 -0.45 -5.66 0.63
CA TYR A 90 -1.50 -5.14 1.51
C TYR A 90 -2.09 -6.27 2.37
N ALA A 91 -2.45 -5.94 3.59
CA ALA A 91 -3.10 -6.87 4.52
C ALA A 91 -4.11 -6.13 5.39
N ILE A 92 -5.20 -6.81 5.75
CA ILE A 92 -6.16 -6.37 6.76
C ILE A 92 -6.01 -7.33 7.94
N ILE A 93 -5.55 -6.81 9.07
CA ILE A 93 -5.33 -7.59 10.30
C ILE A 93 -6.46 -7.24 11.30
N PRO A 94 -7.27 -8.22 11.74
CA PRO A 94 -8.45 -8.02 12.59
C PRO A 94 -8.14 -7.94 14.09
#